data_AF-A0A7X6S418-F1
#
_entry.id   AF-A0A7X6S418-F1
#
_cell.length_a   1.000
_cell.length_b   1.000
_cell.length_c   1.000
_cell.angle_alpha   90.00
_cell.angle_beta   90.00
_cell.angle_gamma   90.00
#
_symmetry.space_group_name_H-M   'P 1'
#
loop_
_entity.id
_entity.type
_entity.pdbx_description
1 polymer ?
#
loop_
_entity_poly.entity_id
_entity_poly.type
_entity_poly.pdbx_seq_one_letter_code
_entity_poly.pdbx_strand_id
1 'polypeptide(L)' 'MKSGIKVFSGKYLEELVAELDRWLEQNNASLFGQGAIKQRRLADETYEITLKYVLNN' A
#
# COMPACT_ATOMS: atom_id res chain seq x y z
N MET A 1 17.78 7.41 -3.30
CA MET A 1 16.39 7.17 -2.86
C MET A 1 15.56 6.80 -4.08
N LYS A 2 14.84 5.68 -4.05
CA LYS A 2 14.01 5.20 -5.17
C LYS A 2 12.54 5.26 -4.76
N SER A 3 11.71 5.96 -5.53
CA SER A 3 10.26 6.01 -5.31
C SER A 3 9.52 5.02 -6.21
N GLY A 4 8.29 4.66 -5.82
CA GLY A 4 7.45 3.74 -6.58
C GLY A 4 6.00 3.77 -6.16
N ILE A 5 5.20 2.97 -6.88
CA ILE A 5 3.80 2.71 -6.56
C ILE A 5 3.63 1.21 -6.30
N LYS A 6 2.92 0.86 -5.23
CA LYS A 6 2.55 -0.51 -4.89
C LYS A 6 1.03 -0.61 -4.75
N VAL A 7 0.45 -1.69 -5.22
CA VAL A 7 -0.99 -1.94 -5.14
C VAL A 7 -1.22 -3.26 -4.42
N PHE A 8 -2.17 -3.26 -3.48
CA PHE A 8 -2.65 -4.42 -2.74
C PHE A 8 -4.15 -4.58 -3.03
N SER A 9 -4.64 -5.81 -3.18
CA SER A 9 -6.05 -6.09 -3.47
C SER A 9 -6.52 -7.34 -2.74
N GLY A 10 -7.70 -7.29 -2.11
CA GLY A 10 -8.20 -8.41 -1.30
C GLY A 10 -9.61 -8.17 -0.76
N LYS A 11 -10.24 -9.23 -0.26
CA LYS A 11 -11.63 -9.15 0.27
C LYS A 11 -11.71 -8.46 1.63
N TYR A 12 -10.67 -8.59 2.46
CA TYR A 12 -10.68 -8.11 3.83
C TYR A 12 -9.68 -6.96 3.99
N LEU A 13 -10.18 -5.80 4.43
CA LEU A 13 -9.36 -4.61 4.56
C LEU A 13 -8.26 -4.78 5.62
N GLU A 14 -8.56 -5.44 6.73
CA GLU A 14 -7.61 -5.67 7.82
C GLU A 14 -6.40 -6.51 7.37
N GLU A 15 -6.65 -7.53 6.55
CA GLU A 15 -5.58 -8.36 5.97
C GLU A 15 -4.69 -7.54 5.03
N LEU A 16 -5.29 -6.67 4.21
CA LEU A 16 -4.54 -5.80 3.30
C LEU A 16 -3.68 -4.77 4.03
N VAL A 17 -4.18 -4.21 5.13
CA VAL A 17 -3.40 -3.28 5.96
C VAL A 17 -2.22 -4.01 6.60
N ALA A 18 -2.42 -5.21 7.12
CA ALA A 18 -1.33 -6.01 7.68
C ALA A 18 -0.28 -6.41 6.63
N GLU A 19 -0.69 -6.74 5.40
CA GLU A 19 0.23 -7.03 4.29
C GLU A 19 1.03 -5.80 3.87
N LEU A 20 0.35 -4.65 3.78
CA LEU A 20 0.94 -3.36 3.48
C LEU A 20 2.02 -2.97 4.50
N ASP A 21 1.71 -3.04 5.80
CA ASP A 21 2.64 -2.68 6.87
C ASP A 21 3.88 -3.59 6.84
N ARG A 22 3.66 -4.91 6.70
CA ARG A 22 4.76 -5.88 6.57
C ARG A 22 5.62 -5.58 5.35
N TRP A 23 5.01 -5.21 4.22
CA TRP A 23 5.75 -4.89 3.01
C TRP A 23 6.60 -3.62 3.19
N LEU A 24 6.09 -2.59 3.87
CA LEU A 24 6.85 -1.38 4.17
C LEU A 24 8.10 -1.70 5.02
N GLU A 25 7.94 -2.48 6.09
CA GLU A 25 9.05 -2.89 6.96
C GLU A 25 10.11 -3.70 6.21
N GLN A 26 9.69 -4.73 5.46
CA GLN A 26 10.60 -5.61 4.72
C GLN A 26 11.41 -4.88 3.66
N ASN A 27 10.86 -3.81 3.08
CA ASN A 27 11.50 -3.05 2.01
C ASN A 27 12.21 -1.79 2.53
N ASN A 28 12.26 -1.58 3.86
CA ASN A 28 12.70 -0.33 4.47
C ASN A 28 12.09 0.89 3.77
N ALA A 29 10.80 0.83 3.49
CA ALA A 29 10.09 1.82 2.69
C ALA A 29 9.29 2.77 3.58
N SER A 30 9.12 4.00 3.12
CA SER A 30 8.25 4.98 3.77
C SER A 30 7.26 5.58 2.77
N LEU A 31 6.11 6.00 3.30
CA LEU A 31 5.09 6.71 2.55
C LEU A 31 5.61 8.08 2.12
N PHE A 32 5.33 8.49 0.89
CA PHE A 32 5.82 9.76 0.36
C PHE A 32 4.72 10.59 -0.29
N GLY A 33 4.61 11.85 0.16
CA GLY A 33 3.74 12.88 -0.41
C GLY A 33 2.28 12.83 0.06
N GLN A 34 1.52 13.85 -0.34
CA GLN A 34 0.08 13.91 -0.05
C GLN A 34 -0.67 12.85 -0.87
N GLY A 35 -1.62 12.16 -0.24
CA GLY A 35 -2.33 11.04 -0.88
C GLY A 35 -1.42 9.86 -1.18
N ALA A 36 -0.43 9.62 -0.31
CA ALA A 36 0.45 8.46 -0.37
C ALA A 36 -0.30 7.14 -0.25
N ILE A 37 -1.48 7.14 0.37
CA ILE A 37 -2.37 5.98 0.42
C ILE A 37 -3.70 6.38 -0.23
N LYS A 38 -4.20 5.52 -1.11
CA LYS A 38 -5.56 5.59 -1.64
C LYS A 38 -6.21 4.23 -1.49
N GLN A 39 -7.44 4.21 -0.98
CA GLN A 39 -8.26 3.01 -0.87
C GLN A 39 -9.49 3.16 -1.75
N ARG A 40 -9.93 2.08 -2.40
CA ARG A 40 -11.24 1.98 -3.03
C ARG A 40 -11.85 0.60 -2.84
N ARG A 41 -13.18 0.53 -2.82
CA ARG A 41 -13.93 -0.74 -2.93
C ARG A 41 -14.32 -0.95 -4.39
N LEU A 42 -14.07 -2.14 -4.91
CA LEU A 42 -14.38 -2.55 -6.28
C LEU A 42 -15.79 -3.15 -6.35
N ALA A 43 -16.28 -3.33 -7.59
CA ALA A 43 -17.62 -3.84 -7.84
C ALA A 43 -17.82 -5.30 -7.38
N ASP A 44 -16.74 -6.07 -7.27
CA ASP A 44 -16.72 -7.46 -6.79
C ASP A 44 -16.57 -7.56 -5.26
N GLU A 45 -16.83 -6.44 -4.56
CA GLU A 45 -16.69 -6.27 -3.12
C GLU A 45 -15.27 -6.39 -2.55
N THR A 46 -14.25 -6.48 -3.40
CA THR A 46 -12.86 -6.42 -2.95
C THR A 46 -12.43 -4.99 -2.66
N TYR A 47 -11.39 -4.85 -1.85
CA TYR A 47 -10.71 -3.59 -1.57
C TYR A 47 -9.40 -3.55 -2.32
N GLU A 48 -9.05 -2.36 -2.79
CA GLU A 48 -7.75 -2.08 -3.38
C GLU A 48 -7.10 -0.91 -2.62
N ILE A 49 -5.85 -1.09 -2.20
CA ILE A 49 -5.02 -0.05 -1.59
C ILE A 49 -3.84 0.25 -2.52
N THR A 50 -3.78 1.48 -3.02
CA THR A 50 -2.65 1.99 -3.79
C THR A 50 -1.77 2.85 -2.89
N LEU A 51 -0.46 2.61 -2.96
CA LEU A 51 0.53 3.21 -2.09
C LEU A 51 1.64 3.87 -2.90
N LYS A 52 2.00 5.11 -2.56
CA LYS A 52 3.19 5.80 -3.06
C LYS A 52 4.27 5.74 -1.99
N TYR A 53 5.41 5.15 -2.35
CA TYR A 53 6.49 4.89 -1.39
C TYR A 53 7.83 5.38 -1.89
N VAL A 54 8.78 5.50 -0.97
CA VAL A 54 10.21 5.68 -1.19
C VAL A 54 10.96 4.61 -0.41
N LEU A 55 11.94 3.97 -1.06
CA LEU A 55 12.88 3.07 -0.41
C LEU A 55 13.96 3.89 0.30
N ASN A 56 14.12 3.64 1.60
CA ASN A 56 15.20 4.17 2.41
C ASN A 56 16.35 3.15 2.30
N ASN A 57 17.39 3.49 1.54
CA ASN A 57 18.62 2.70 1.50
C ASN A 57 19.56 3.19 2.59
#